data_AF-A0A369JN02-F1
#
_entry.id   AF-A0A369JN02-F1
#
_cell.length_a   1.000
_cell.length_b   1.000
_cell.length_c   1.000
_cell.angle_alpha   90.00
_cell.angle_beta   90.00
_cell.angle_gamma   90.00
#
_symmetry.space_group_name_H-M   'P 1'
#
loop_
_entity.id
_entity.type
_entity.pdbx_description
1 polymer ?
#
loop_
_entity_poly.entity_id
_entity_poly.type
_entity_poly.pdbx_seq_one_letter_code
_entity_poly.pdbx_strand_id
1 'polypeptide(L)'
;MNSSIKVEPGFKGMISGVTRSPSYQRAMISLKNAAGRVMASSILAGDGENIPMKQEVNGMQGWAFGPFNEMMTMHVAVEHSRSENGTFVPSKSIVPIPMRMETDMHNPKTYMVCTMLSQDAVDNDYNDSILSVFQYK
;
A
#
# COMPACT_ATOMS: atom_id res chain seq x y z
N MET A 1 2.26 0.11 13.83
CA MET A 1 0.81 0.33 13.73
C MET A 1 0.36 -0.23 12.39
N ASN A 2 -0.70 -1.02 12.34
CA ASN A 2 -1.19 -1.58 11.06
C ASN A 2 -2.13 -0.58 10.40
N SER A 3 -1.74 -0.07 9.24
CA SER A 3 -2.60 0.81 8.45
C SER A 3 -3.66 -0.02 7.76
N SER A 4 -4.93 0.28 8.03
CA SER A 4 -6.07 -0.43 7.46
C SER A 4 -6.89 0.47 6.56
N ILE A 5 -7.23 -0.01 5.37
CA ILE A 5 -8.03 0.71 4.37
C ILE A 5 -9.24 -0.14 4.01
N LYS A 6 -10.43 0.44 3.98
CA LYS A 6 -11.64 -0.25 3.54
C LYS A 6 -11.71 -0.26 2.01
N VAL A 7 -12.16 -1.38 1.45
CA VAL A 7 -12.47 -1.54 0.03
C VAL A 7 -13.91 -2.03 -0.03
N GLU A 8 -14.81 -1.18 -0.52
CA GLU A 8 -16.23 -1.50 -0.62
C GLU A 8 -16.52 -2.52 -1.73
N PRO A 9 -17.65 -3.25 -1.66
CA PRO A 9 -18.06 -4.16 -2.72
C PRO A 9 -18.12 -3.49 -4.11
N GLY A 10 -17.52 -4.15 -5.09
CA GLY A 10 -17.42 -3.70 -6.48
C GLY A 10 -16.28 -2.73 -6.77
N PHE A 11 -15.55 -2.23 -5.76
CA PHE A 11 -14.33 -1.46 -6.01
C PHE A 11 -13.19 -2.37 -6.45
N LYS A 12 -12.45 -1.87 -7.44
CA LYS A 12 -11.15 -2.42 -7.85
C LYS A 12 -10.12 -1.31 -7.77
N GLY A 13 -8.85 -1.68 -7.84
CA GLY A 13 -7.81 -0.69 -7.63
C GLY A 13 -6.41 -1.21 -7.81
N MET A 14 -5.47 -0.36 -7.43
CA MET A 14 -4.05 -0.64 -7.44
C MET A 14 -3.41 0.01 -6.23
N ILE A 15 -2.47 -0.71 -5.61
CA ILE A 15 -1.50 -0.12 -4.69
C ILE A 15 -0.15 -0.04 -5.39
N SER A 16 0.50 1.11 -5.27
CA SER A 16 1.85 1.37 -5.80
C SER A 16 2.69 2.05 -4.73
N GLY A 17 4.00 2.02 -4.89
CA GLY A 17 4.91 2.60 -3.91
C GLY A 17 6.18 3.15 -4.54
N VAL A 18 6.80 4.08 -3.84
CA VAL A 18 8.14 4.61 -4.12
C VAL A 18 8.95 4.56 -2.83
N THR A 19 10.20 4.10 -2.92
CA THR A 19 11.17 4.18 -1.83
C THR A 19 11.98 5.46 -1.92
N ARG A 20 12.36 6.00 -0.76
CA ARG A 20 13.28 7.14 -0.65
C ARG A 20 14.36 6.91 0.41
N SER A 21 14.69 5.65 0.65
CA SER A 21 15.68 5.23 1.65
C SER A 21 16.79 4.39 1.01
N PRO A 22 18.04 4.50 1.46
CA PRO A 22 19.10 3.57 1.09
C PRO A 22 18.90 2.16 1.68
N SER A 23 18.04 2.02 2.69
CA SER A 23 17.66 0.71 3.24
C SER A 23 16.64 0.02 2.33
N TYR A 24 16.69 -1.30 2.28
CA TYR A 24 15.70 -2.09 1.56
C TYR A 24 14.36 -2.02 2.27
N GLN A 25 13.32 -1.60 1.55
CA GLN A 25 11.97 -1.43 2.03
C GLN A 25 11.05 -2.49 1.45
N ARG A 26 10.08 -2.93 2.25
CA ARG A 26 9.09 -3.90 1.82
C ARG A 26 7.72 -3.59 2.42
N ALA A 27 6.74 -3.36 1.56
CA ALA A 27 5.34 -3.21 1.89
C ALA A 27 4.61 -4.55 1.74
N MET A 28 4.22 -5.12 2.87
CA MET A 28 3.40 -6.32 2.94
C MET A 28 1.92 -5.96 2.94
N ILE A 29 1.19 -6.49 1.96
CA ILE A 29 -0.21 -6.13 1.71
C ILE A 29 -1.05 -7.38 1.86
N SER A 30 -2.12 -7.30 2.65
CA SER A 30 -3.12 -8.37 2.75
C SER A 30 -4.52 -7.80 2.69
N LEU A 31 -5.38 -8.39 1.85
CA LEU A 31 -6.80 -8.10 1.78
C LEU A 31 -7.56 -9.19 2.53
N LYS A 32 -8.26 -8.79 3.60
CA LYS A 32 -9.04 -9.68 4.44
C LYS A 32 -10.54 -9.38 4.31
N ASN A 33 -11.36 -10.42 4.30
CA ASN A 33 -12.82 -10.24 4.37
C ASN A 33 -13.28 -9.98 5.82
N ALA A 34 -14.59 -9.82 6.03
CA ALA A 34 -15.16 -9.56 7.35
C ALA A 34 -14.89 -10.67 8.38
N ALA A 35 -14.70 -11.91 7.93
CA ALA A 35 -14.32 -13.04 8.79
C ALA A 35 -12.82 -13.08 9.12
N GLY A 36 -12.02 -12.12 8.65
CA GLY A 36 -10.58 -12.07 8.84
C GLY A 36 -9.78 -13.01 7.94
N ARG A 37 -10.43 -13.70 6.99
CA ARG A 37 -9.76 -14.58 6.02
C ARG A 37 -9.02 -13.73 5.01
N VAL A 38 -7.73 -14.05 4.79
CA VAL A 38 -6.94 -13.45 3.70
C VAL A 38 -7.46 -13.98 2.37
N MET A 39 -7.91 -13.07 1.52
CA MET A 39 -8.43 -13.38 0.18
C MET A 39 -7.39 -13.11 -0.90
N ALA A 40 -6.50 -12.15 -0.67
CA ALA A 40 -5.39 -11.85 -1.55
C ALA A 40 -4.25 -11.18 -0.77
N SER A 41 -3.02 -11.34 -1.23
CA SER A 41 -1.85 -10.69 -0.65
C SER A 41 -0.81 -10.41 -1.71
N SER A 42 0.01 -9.39 -1.48
CA SER A 42 1.17 -9.09 -2.31
C SER A 42 2.24 -8.40 -1.48
N ILE A 43 3.44 -8.37 -2.03
CA ILE A 43 4.58 -7.70 -1.45
C ILE A 43 5.14 -6.77 -2.53
N LEU A 44 5.26 -5.48 -2.18
CA LEU A 44 6.01 -4.51 -2.98
C LEU A 44 7.31 -4.22 -2.27
N ALA A 45 8.43 -4.29 -2.97
CA ALA A 45 9.75 -4.08 -2.39
C ALA A 45 10.62 -3.17 -3.27
N GLY A 46 11.63 -2.55 -2.67
CA GLY A 46 12.61 -1.71 -3.37
C GLY A 46 13.60 -1.07 -2.40
N ASP A 47 14.63 -0.46 -2.96
CA ASP A 47 15.65 0.28 -2.24
C ASP A 47 16.16 1.44 -3.11
N GLY A 48 16.75 2.44 -2.46
CA GLY A 48 17.28 3.63 -3.11
C GLY A 48 16.33 4.82 -3.09
N GLU A 49 16.87 5.95 -3.57
CA GLU A 49 16.20 7.24 -3.54
C GLU A 49 15.29 7.44 -4.76
N ASN A 50 13.98 7.61 -4.52
CA ASN A 50 12.94 7.81 -5.53
C ASN A 50 12.77 6.64 -6.51
N ILE A 51 12.88 5.40 -6.01
CA ILE A 51 12.75 4.19 -6.83
C ILE A 51 11.35 3.59 -6.70
N PRO A 52 10.66 3.27 -7.81
CA PRO A 52 9.38 2.57 -7.75
C PRO A 52 9.52 1.18 -7.12
N MET A 53 8.70 0.91 -6.12
CA MET A 53 8.59 -0.43 -5.53
C MET A 53 7.97 -1.40 -6.54
N LYS A 54 8.46 -2.63 -6.53
CA LYS A 54 8.05 -3.69 -7.47
C LYS A 54 7.48 -4.89 -6.72
N GLN A 55 6.52 -5.56 -7.34
CA GLN A 55 6.02 -6.84 -6.84
C GLN A 55 7.15 -7.88 -6.83
N GLU A 56 7.34 -8.57 -5.72
CA GLU A 56 8.36 -9.64 -5.63
C GLU A 56 8.08 -10.78 -6.60
N VAL A 57 6.80 -11.10 -6.87
CA VAL A 57 6.42 -12.25 -7.70
C VAL A 57 6.68 -12.03 -9.21
N ASN A 58 6.55 -10.81 -9.72
CA ASN A 58 6.59 -10.56 -11.17
C ASN A 58 7.20 -9.20 -11.58
N GLY A 59 7.74 -8.43 -10.64
CA GLY A 59 8.44 -7.18 -10.93
C GLY A 59 7.56 -6.00 -11.33
N MET A 60 6.22 -6.11 -11.33
CA MET A 60 5.35 -5.00 -11.69
C MET A 60 5.40 -3.87 -10.66
N GLN A 61 5.33 -2.61 -11.11
CA GLN A 61 5.42 -1.40 -10.28
C GLN A 61 4.12 -1.10 -9.49
N GLY A 62 3.62 -2.10 -8.77
CA GLY A 62 2.40 -2.05 -7.99
C GLY A 62 1.52 -3.26 -8.23
N TRP A 63 0.51 -3.41 -7.38
CA TRP A 63 -0.37 -4.57 -7.30
C TRP A 63 -1.83 -4.19 -7.51
N ALA A 64 -2.45 -4.76 -8.53
CA ALA A 64 -3.87 -4.59 -8.81
C ALA A 64 -4.72 -5.58 -8.01
N PHE A 65 -5.91 -5.16 -7.59
CA PHE A 65 -6.84 -5.97 -6.82
C PHE A 65 -8.30 -5.73 -7.21
N GLY A 66 -9.16 -6.67 -6.83
CA GLY A 66 -10.61 -6.60 -7.02
C GLY A 66 -11.06 -6.73 -8.48
N PRO A 67 -12.37 -6.52 -8.75
CA PRO A 67 -13.39 -6.20 -7.76
C PRO A 67 -13.72 -7.38 -6.84
N PHE A 68 -14.23 -7.06 -5.64
CA PHE A 68 -14.72 -8.06 -4.69
C PHE A 68 -16.22 -7.92 -4.50
N ASN A 69 -16.90 -9.03 -4.21
CA ASN A 69 -18.37 -9.05 -3.99
C ASN A 69 -18.75 -8.76 -2.52
N GLU A 70 -17.76 -8.61 -1.64
CA GLU A 70 -17.93 -8.33 -0.22
C GLU A 70 -16.99 -7.19 0.22
N MET A 71 -17.24 -6.64 1.42
CA MET A 71 -16.37 -5.62 1.98
C MET A 71 -15.03 -6.25 2.37
N MET A 72 -13.95 -5.63 1.92
CA MET A 72 -12.59 -6.03 2.22
C MET A 72 -11.90 -4.99 3.09
N THR A 73 -10.98 -5.45 3.93
CA THR A 73 -10.05 -4.61 4.68
C THR A 73 -8.64 -4.90 4.19
N MET A 74 -8.02 -3.91 3.55
CA MET A 74 -6.61 -3.95 3.19
C MET A 74 -5.79 -3.58 4.40
N HIS A 75 -4.89 -4.47 4.82
CA HIS A 75 -3.86 -4.19 5.80
C HIS A 75 -2.53 -4.03 5.07
N VAL A 76 -1.83 -2.96 5.41
CA VAL A 76 -0.51 -2.65 4.87
C VAL A 76 0.44 -2.47 6.05
N ALA A 77 1.54 -3.22 6.02
CA ALA A 77 2.67 -3.10 6.93
C ALA A 77 3.93 -2.83 6.12
N VAL A 78 4.73 -1.87 6.56
CA VAL A 78 6.03 -1.57 5.94
C VAL A 78 7.12 -2.00 6.90
N GLU A 79 8.09 -2.72 6.36
CA GLU A 79 9.29 -3.17 7.07
C GLU A 79 10.52 -2.79 6.26
N HIS A 80 11.66 -2.71 6.93
CA HIS A 80 12.93 -2.41 6.30
C HIS A 80 14.05 -3.32 6.79
N SER A 81 15.10 -3.41 5.99
CA SER A 81 16.32 -4.17 6.28
C SER A 81 17.53 -3.50 5.60
N ARG A 82 18.74 -3.90 5.98
CA ARG A 82 19.97 -3.42 5.31
C ARG A 82 20.16 -3.98 3.89
N SER A 83 19.45 -5.03 3.53
CA SER A 83 19.54 -5.70 2.23
C SER A 83 18.30 -6.57 2.01
N GLU A 84 18.03 -6.95 0.76
CA GLU A 84 16.90 -7.80 0.36
C GLU A 84 16.74 -9.07 1.21
N ASN A 85 17.86 -9.71 1.60
CA ASN A 85 17.88 -10.95 2.40
C ASN A 85 18.18 -10.71 3.89
N GLY A 86 18.15 -9.46 4.35
CA GLY A 86 18.45 -9.08 5.72
C GLY A 86 17.32 -9.40 6.71
N THR A 87 17.61 -9.21 8.00
CA THR A 87 16.55 -9.22 9.02
C THR A 87 15.69 -7.98 8.87
N PHE A 88 14.39 -8.18 8.64
CA PHE A 88 13.41 -7.10 8.54
C PHE A 88 12.94 -6.65 9.91
N VAL A 89 12.84 -5.33 10.08
CA VAL A 89 12.23 -4.72 11.26
C VAL A 89 11.07 -3.81 10.82
N PRO A 90 10.00 -3.70 11.63
CA PRO A 90 8.88 -2.84 11.26
C PRO A 90 9.27 -1.36 11.18
N SER A 91 8.85 -0.70 10.11
CA SER A 91 8.93 0.76 9.99
C SER A 91 7.79 1.41 10.79
N LYS A 92 8.02 2.62 11.31
CA LYS A 92 6.90 3.44 11.80
C LYS A 92 6.07 3.87 10.58
N SER A 93 4.77 4.06 10.74
CA SER A 93 3.91 4.49 9.62
C SER A 93 2.87 5.49 10.09
N ILE A 94 2.56 6.45 9.22
CA ILE A 94 1.42 7.36 9.39
C ILE A 94 0.15 6.63 8.93
N VAL A 95 -0.95 6.88 9.64
CA VAL A 95 -2.29 6.38 9.29
C VAL A 95 -2.64 6.82 7.87
N PRO A 96 -3.31 5.98 7.04
CA PRO A 96 -3.68 6.35 5.69
C PRO A 96 -4.47 7.66 5.66
N ILE A 97 -4.13 8.54 4.71
CA ILE A 97 -4.85 9.79 4.47
C ILE A 97 -5.79 9.59 3.28
N PRO A 98 -7.10 9.35 3.49
CA PRO A 98 -8.05 9.13 2.40
C PRO A 98 -8.48 10.45 1.76
N MET A 99 -8.52 10.47 0.45
CA MET A 99 -9.13 11.51 -0.38
C MET A 99 -10.17 10.84 -1.27
N ARG A 100 -11.41 11.34 -1.25
CA ARG A 100 -12.51 10.84 -2.08
C ARG A 100 -12.92 11.95 -3.03
N MET A 101 -13.05 11.61 -4.31
CA MET A 101 -13.64 12.51 -5.29
C MET A 101 -15.16 12.29 -5.29
N GLU A 102 -15.92 13.38 -5.20
CA GLU A 102 -17.36 13.35 -5.40
C GLU A 102 -17.70 13.10 -6.87
N THR A 103 -18.77 12.36 -7.10
CA THR A 103 -19.25 12.09 -8.45
C THR A 103 -19.93 13.32 -9.03
N ASP A 104 -19.71 13.60 -10.32
CA ASP A 104 -20.41 14.64 -11.06
C ASP A 104 -20.83 14.16 -12.46
N MET A 105 -21.48 15.02 -13.26
CA MET A 105 -21.95 14.65 -14.60
C MET A 105 -20.83 14.26 -15.58
N HIS A 106 -19.61 14.76 -15.38
CA HIS A 106 -18.42 14.44 -16.17
C HIS A 106 -17.66 13.24 -15.57
N ASN A 107 -17.79 13.01 -14.26
CA ASN A 107 -17.14 11.93 -13.51
C ASN A 107 -18.18 11.13 -12.71
N PRO A 108 -18.97 10.25 -13.36
CA PRO A 108 -20.03 9.50 -12.67
C PRO A 108 -19.50 8.37 -11.77
N LYS A 109 -18.18 8.13 -11.77
CA LYS A 109 -17.50 7.06 -11.01
C LYS A 109 -17.00 7.57 -9.68
N THR A 110 -16.97 6.68 -8.68
CA THR A 110 -16.35 7.02 -7.39
C THR A 110 -14.86 6.70 -7.45
N TYR A 111 -14.03 7.66 -7.05
CA TYR A 111 -12.58 7.50 -6.92
C TYR A 111 -12.15 7.75 -5.49
N MET A 112 -11.21 6.93 -5.01
CA MET A 112 -10.58 7.11 -3.71
C MET A 112 -9.06 6.91 -3.83
N VAL A 113 -8.31 7.83 -3.23
CA VAL A 113 -6.85 7.72 -3.09
C VAL A 113 -6.54 7.70 -1.59
N CYS A 114 -5.75 6.74 -1.14
CA CYS A 114 -5.20 6.72 0.21
C CYS A 114 -3.68 6.71 0.14
N THR A 115 -3.03 7.68 0.78
CA THR A 115 -1.57 7.73 0.87
C THR A 115 -1.11 7.24 2.24
N MET A 116 -0.05 6.45 2.26
CA MET A 116 0.65 6.01 3.45
C MET A 116 2.13 6.38 3.37
N LEU A 117 2.69 6.71 4.53
CA LEU A 117 4.03 7.25 4.70
C LEU A 117 4.74 6.45 5.79
N SER A 118 5.98 6.02 5.56
CA SER A 118 6.75 5.22 6.51
C SER A 118 8.10 5.83 6.87
N GLN A 119 8.59 5.46 8.05
CA GLN A 119 9.86 5.88 8.62
C GLN A 119 10.67 4.65 9.09
N ASP A 120 11.90 4.50 8.61
CA ASP A 120 12.84 3.45 8.94
C ASP A 120 13.94 3.90 9.93
N ALA A 121 14.28 5.19 9.94
CA ALA A 121 15.33 5.79 10.77
C ALA A 121 14.79 6.67 11.91
N VAL A 122 15.67 7.50 12.50
CA VAL A 122 15.36 8.40 13.63
C VAL A 122 15.13 9.85 13.22
N ASP A 123 15.28 10.20 11.94
CA ASP A 123 15.12 11.56 11.42
C ASP A 123 13.65 11.99 11.28
N ASN A 124 12.71 11.04 11.26
CA ASN A 124 11.26 11.29 11.32
C ASN A 124 10.73 12.15 10.15
N ASP A 125 11.25 11.96 8.95
CA ASP A 125 10.74 12.59 7.73
C ASP A 125 9.55 11.84 7.11
N TYR A 126 9.32 10.58 7.54
CA TYR A 126 8.26 9.67 7.14
C TYR A 126 8.15 9.48 5.61
N ASN A 127 9.24 9.55 4.87
CA ASN A 127 9.19 9.42 3.41
C ASN A 127 9.94 8.20 2.84
N ASP A 128 10.50 7.35 3.69
CA ASP A 128 11.30 6.17 3.30
C ASP A 128 10.55 5.22 2.38
N SER A 129 9.27 5.02 2.62
CA SER A 129 8.33 4.45 1.66
C SER A 129 7.05 5.27 1.61
N ILE A 130 6.65 5.62 0.39
CA ILE A 130 5.39 6.32 0.10
C ILE A 130 4.53 5.36 -0.70
N LEU A 131 3.41 4.93 -0.13
CA LEU A 131 2.46 4.04 -0.79
C LEU A 131 1.18 4.79 -1.13
N SER A 132 0.66 4.56 -2.33
CA SER A 132 -0.62 5.12 -2.78
C SER A 132 -1.56 3.98 -3.18
N VAL A 133 -2.75 3.98 -2.57
CA VAL A 133 -3.84 3.06 -2.90
C VAL A 133 -4.89 3.83 -3.66
N PHE A 134 -5.03 3.53 -4.95
CA PHE A 134 -6.09 4.06 -5.80
C PHE A 134 -7.21 3.04 -5.93
N GLN A 135 -8.45 3.44 -5.67
CA GLN A 135 -9.65 2.62 -5.80
C GLN A 135 -10.69 3.32 -6.66
N TYR A 136 -11.42 2.55 -7.46
CA TYR A 136 -12.48 3.08 -8.31
C TYR A 136 -13.59 2.07 -8.57
N LYS A 137 -14.79 2.61 -8.82
CA LYS A 137 -16.01 1.88 -9.20
C LYS A 137 -16.82 2.70 -10.21
#